data_AF-A0A7X7HMY2-F1
#
_entry.id   AF-A0A7X7HMY2-F1
#
_cell.length_a   1.000
_cell.length_b   1.000
_cell.length_c   1.000
_cell.angle_alpha   90.00
_cell.angle_beta   90.00
_cell.angle_gamma   90.00
#
_symmetry.space_group_name_H-M   'P 1'
#
loop_
_entity.id
_entity.type
_entity.pdbx_description
1 polymer ?
#
loop_
_entity_poly.entity_id
_entity_poly.type
_entity_poly.pdbx_seq_one_letter_code
_entity_poly.pdbx_strand_id
1 'polypeptide(L)'
;MKRVIMLIMLVLTTVGLFSQTFRSRSATIRRDGFEIDRTVRSIEITDKCITITNYLSGNTEPLVLNVYHSEDKEDRFDGLCRYYYCTAANDEKLSRYRKIVVIRKPYSITLELYLADDNKYVHDLEING
;
A
#
# COMPACT_ATOMS: atom_id res chain seq x y z
N MET A 1 -5.75 -5.40 43.42
CA MET A 1 -4.60 -5.79 42.58
C MET A 1 -4.98 -6.74 41.44
N LYS A 2 -5.75 -7.82 41.65
CA LYS A 2 -6.16 -8.75 40.55
C LYS A 2 -6.92 -8.10 39.38
N ARG A 3 -7.80 -7.12 39.65
CA ARG A 3 -8.61 -6.45 38.61
C ARG A 3 -7.82 -5.51 37.69
N VAL A 4 -6.70 -4.95 38.17
CA VAL A 4 -5.86 -4.04 37.39
C VAL A 4 -4.97 -4.82 36.41
N ILE A 5 -4.46 -5.97 36.84
CA ILE A 5 -3.63 -6.86 35.99
C ILE A 5 -4.44 -7.42 34.82
N MET A 6 -5.73 -7.72 35.04
CA MET A 6 -6.63 -8.21 33.99
C MET A 6 -6.94 -7.13 32.93
N LEU A 7 -7.03 -5.86 33.33
CA LEU A 7 -7.22 -4.74 32.41
C LEU A 7 -5.96 -4.49 31.55
N ILE A 8 -4.78 -4.64 32.14
CA ILE A 8 -3.48 -4.47 31.45
C ILE A 8 -3.26 -5.61 30.43
N MET A 9 -3.62 -6.86 30.76
CA MET A 9 -3.55 -7.96 29.78
C MET A 9 -4.48 -7.77 28.59
N LEU A 10 -5.68 -7.20 28.79
CA LEU A 10 -6.63 -6.94 27.69
C LEU A 10 -6.13 -5.86 26.72
N VAL A 11 -5.38 -4.87 27.22
CA VAL A 11 -4.75 -3.83 26.39
C VAL A 11 -3.52 -4.36 25.63
N LEU A 12 -2.81 -5.34 26.17
CA LEU A 12 -1.65 -5.95 25.51
C LEU A 12 -2.00 -6.90 24.35
N THR A 13 -3.25 -7.36 24.24
CA THR A 13 -3.68 -8.25 23.15
C THR A 13 -4.16 -7.52 21.88
N THR A 14 -4.28 -6.18 21.90
CA THR A 14 -4.76 -5.41 20.74
C THR A 14 -3.66 -4.83 19.86
N VAL A 15 -2.38 -5.09 20.16
CA VAL A 15 -1.29 -4.91 19.19
C VAL A 15 -1.34 -6.06 18.18
N GLY A 16 -2.52 -6.32 17.64
CA GLY A 16 -2.74 -7.25 16.56
C GLY A 16 -2.12 -6.64 15.31
N LEU A 17 -1.18 -7.37 14.71
CA LEU A 17 -0.73 -7.11 13.36
C LEU A 17 -1.97 -7.20 12.46
N PHE A 18 -2.62 -6.07 12.18
CA PHE A 18 -3.68 -6.02 11.19
C PHE A 18 -3.02 -6.33 9.85
N SER A 19 -3.37 -7.49 9.26
CA SER A 19 -3.01 -7.82 7.88
C SER A 19 -4.28 -7.94 7.07
N GLN A 20 -4.30 -7.33 5.89
CA GLN A 20 -5.38 -7.45 4.92
C GLN A 20 -4.82 -7.82 3.56
N THR A 21 -5.37 -8.87 2.95
CA THR A 21 -4.99 -9.31 1.61
C THR A 21 -6.07 -8.95 0.61
N PHE A 22 -5.68 -8.29 -0.48
CA PHE A 22 -6.53 -7.90 -1.59
C PHE A 22 -6.11 -8.61 -2.86
N ARG A 23 -7.07 -8.84 -3.76
CA ARG A 23 -6.80 -9.30 -5.12
C ARG A 23 -7.10 -8.18 -6.10
N SER A 24 -6.17 -7.97 -7.03
CA SER A 24 -6.31 -7.02 -8.12
C SER A 24 -6.07 -7.72 -9.45
N ARG A 25 -6.81 -7.33 -10.50
CA ARG A 25 -6.70 -7.90 -11.85
C ARG A 25 -6.26 -6.88 -12.90
N SER A 26 -6.19 -5.60 -12.53
CA SER A 26 -5.94 -4.47 -13.41
C SER A 26 -5.13 -3.42 -12.66
N ALA A 27 -4.15 -2.84 -13.34
CA ALA A 27 -3.46 -1.64 -12.90
C ALA A 27 -3.61 -0.58 -13.99
N THR A 28 -4.05 0.61 -13.61
CA THR A 28 -3.97 1.79 -14.49
C THR A 28 -2.69 2.54 -14.17
N ILE A 29 -1.80 2.69 -15.16
CA ILE A 29 -0.50 3.36 -15.01
C ILE A 29 -0.57 4.73 -15.72
N ARG A 30 -0.20 5.79 -15.00
CA ARG A 30 -0.19 7.17 -15.51
C ARG A 30 1.19 7.83 -15.30
N ARG A 31 1.78 8.34 -16.38
CA ARG A 31 2.97 9.22 -16.38
C ARG A 31 2.89 10.27 -17.50
N ASP A 32 2.94 9.80 -18.75
CA ASP A 32 2.88 10.62 -19.99
C ASP A 32 1.76 10.13 -20.95
N GLY A 33 0.88 9.27 -20.43
CA GLY A 33 -0.17 8.55 -21.16
C GLY A 33 -0.94 7.63 -20.23
N PHE A 34 -1.84 6.82 -20.79
CA PHE A 34 -2.68 5.88 -20.06
C PHE A 34 -2.40 4.46 -20.53
N GLU A 35 -1.92 3.60 -19.62
CA GLU A 35 -1.69 2.18 -19.87
C GLU A 35 -2.52 1.34 -18.89
N ILE A 36 -3.14 0.26 -19.39
CA ILE A 36 -3.85 -0.72 -18.57
C ILE A 36 -3.04 -2.02 -18.57
N ASP A 37 -2.56 -2.42 -17.40
CA ASP A 37 -1.91 -3.72 -17.19
C ASP A 37 -2.87 -4.71 -16.52
N ARG A 38 -3.32 -5.70 -17.30
CA ARG A 38 -4.23 -6.77 -16.86
C ARG A 38 -3.46 -7.97 -16.32
N THR A 39 -2.96 -7.84 -15.10
CA THR A 39 -2.22 -8.89 -14.39
C THR A 39 -2.86 -9.18 -13.05
N VAL A 40 -2.97 -10.47 -12.69
CA VAL A 40 -3.49 -10.90 -11.39
C VAL A 40 -2.42 -10.73 -10.31
N ARG A 41 -2.80 -10.01 -9.25
CA ARG A 41 -1.93 -9.60 -8.15
C ARG A 41 -2.56 -9.90 -6.81
N SER A 42 -1.72 -10.22 -5.83
CA SER A 42 -2.07 -10.24 -4.42
C SER A 42 -1.38 -9.07 -3.73
N ILE A 43 -2.15 -8.29 -2.98
CA ILE A 43 -1.65 -7.14 -2.23
C ILE A 43 -1.90 -7.41 -0.75
N GLU A 44 -0.84 -7.63 0.02
CA GLU A 44 -0.91 -7.76 1.46
C GLU A 44 -0.49 -6.45 2.11
N ILE A 45 -1.35 -5.90 2.97
CA ILE A 45 -1.09 -4.65 3.70
C ILE A 45 -1.10 -4.95 5.18
N THR A 46 0.00 -4.60 5.84
CA THR A 46 0.12 -4.55 7.30
C THR A 46 0.53 -3.15 7.76
N ASP A 47 0.52 -2.91 9.08
CA ASP A 47 0.97 -1.64 9.65
C ASP A 47 2.46 -1.33 9.38
N LYS A 48 3.27 -2.35 9.04
CA LYS A 48 4.73 -2.23 8.90
C LYS A 48 5.24 -2.56 7.51
N CYS A 49 4.48 -3.31 6.73
CA CYS A 49 4.93 -3.85 5.45
C CYS A 49 3.76 -3.97 4.47
N ILE A 50 4.01 -3.63 3.22
CA ILE A 50 3.09 -3.85 2.11
C ILE A 50 3.81 -4.70 1.06
N THR A 51 3.18 -5.81 0.68
CA THR A 51 3.72 -6.75 -0.31
C THR A 51 2.77 -6.84 -1.50
N ILE A 52 3.28 -6.61 -2.71
CA ILE A 52 2.50 -6.70 -3.95
C ILE A 52 3.14 -7.76 -4.86
N THR A 53 2.47 -8.89 -5.05
CA THR A 53 2.93 -9.91 -6.01
C THR A 53 2.58 -9.51 -7.44
N ASN A 54 3.42 -9.89 -8.39
CA ASN A 54 3.25 -9.58 -9.83
C ASN A 54 2.99 -8.07 -10.08
N TYR A 55 3.70 -7.20 -9.35
CA TYR A 55 3.43 -5.75 -9.32
C TYR A 55 3.31 -5.13 -10.73
N LEU A 56 4.16 -5.52 -11.68
CA LEU A 56 4.04 -5.19 -13.09
C LEU A 56 4.17 -6.47 -13.93
N SER A 57 3.54 -6.49 -15.10
CA SER A 57 3.65 -7.61 -16.04
C SER A 57 5.11 -8.02 -16.29
N GLY A 58 5.40 -9.32 -16.12
CA GLY A 58 6.74 -9.89 -16.26
C GLY A 58 7.63 -9.82 -15.02
N ASN A 59 7.18 -9.22 -13.91
CA ASN A 59 7.95 -9.20 -12.66
C ASN A 59 7.62 -10.44 -11.81
N THR A 60 8.59 -11.32 -11.60
CA THR A 60 8.42 -12.56 -10.83
C THR A 60 8.65 -12.37 -9.33
N GLU A 61 9.36 -11.31 -8.94
CA GLU A 61 9.61 -10.99 -7.54
C GLU A 61 8.52 -10.06 -6.99
N PRO A 62 8.07 -10.28 -5.74
CA PRO A 62 7.10 -9.40 -5.10
C PRO A 62 7.74 -8.04 -4.82
N LEU A 63 6.97 -6.96 -5.00
CA LEU A 63 7.37 -5.65 -4.50
C LEU A 63 7.13 -5.61 -2.98
N VAL A 64 8.17 -5.33 -2.20
CA VAL A 64 8.09 -5.19 -0.74
C VAL A 64 8.39 -3.75 -0.33
N LEU A 65 7.45 -3.18 0.43
CA LEU A 65 7.48 -1.80 0.90
C LEU A 65 7.44 -1.77 2.43
N ASN A 66 8.45 -1.17 3.07
CA ASN A 66 8.44 -0.94 4.51
C ASN A 66 7.69 0.35 4.83
N VAL A 67 6.69 0.26 5.69
CA VAL A 67 5.89 1.41 6.16
C VAL A 67 6.59 2.05 7.35
N TYR A 68 6.92 3.34 7.25
CA TYR A 68 7.50 4.09 8.36
C TYR A 68 6.50 5.05 9.01
N HIS A 69 5.43 5.41 8.29
CA HIS A 69 4.36 6.27 8.80
C HIS A 69 3.05 5.93 8.11
N SER A 70 1.94 6.05 8.84
CA SER A 70 0.60 5.96 8.27
C SER A 70 -0.36 6.92 8.94
N GLU A 71 -1.32 7.42 8.17
CA GLU A 71 -2.33 8.38 8.63
C GLU A 71 -3.64 8.19 7.86
N ASP A 72 -4.75 8.60 8.47
CA ASP A 72 -6.06 8.64 7.81
C ASP A 72 -6.33 10.04 7.29
N LYS A 73 -6.83 10.14 6.05
CA LYS A 73 -7.27 11.39 5.44
C LYS A 73 -8.63 11.24 4.81
N GLU A 74 -9.46 12.28 4.94
CA GLU A 74 -10.68 12.39 4.15
C GLU A 74 -10.33 12.85 2.73
N ASP A 75 -10.72 12.05 1.75
CA ASP A 75 -10.75 12.40 0.34
C ASP A 75 -12.17 12.80 -0.06
N ARG A 76 -12.28 13.82 -0.93
CA ARG A 76 -13.56 14.37 -1.37
C ARG A 76 -14.44 13.33 -2.09
N PHE A 77 -13.83 12.39 -2.80
CA PHE A 77 -14.53 11.41 -3.64
C PHE A 77 -14.49 10.01 -3.05
N ASP A 78 -13.37 9.63 -2.44
CA ASP A 78 -13.14 8.28 -1.93
C ASP A 78 -13.48 8.12 -0.43
N GLY A 79 -13.81 9.22 0.27
CA GLY A 79 -14.09 9.20 1.70
C GLY A 79 -12.82 8.98 2.54
N LEU A 80 -12.94 8.25 3.67
CA LEU A 80 -11.81 8.00 4.55
C LEU A 80 -10.80 7.03 3.91
N CYS A 81 -9.62 7.54 3.59
CA CYS A 81 -8.53 6.80 2.97
C CYS A 81 -7.35 6.66 3.94
N ARG A 82 -6.73 5.47 3.96
CA ARG A 82 -5.52 5.22 4.74
C ARG A 82 -4.29 5.42 3.88
N TYR A 83 -3.42 6.34 4.27
CA TYR A 83 -2.16 6.66 3.61
C TYR A 83 -1.02 5.93 4.32
N TYR A 84 -0.17 5.25 3.57
CA TYR A 84 1.03 4.58 4.05
C TYR A 84 2.25 5.16 3.34
N TYR A 85 3.17 5.72 4.12
CA TYR A 85 4.42 6.26 3.62
C TYR A 85 5.51 5.20 3.73
N CYS A 86 6.14 4.92 2.59
CA CYS A 86 6.92 3.71 2.43
C CYS A 86 8.34 3.96 1.91
N THR A 87 9.23 3.00 2.18
CA THR A 87 10.52 2.82 1.49
C THR A 87 10.55 1.45 0.82
N ALA A 88 11.11 1.35 -0.39
CA ALA A 88 11.26 0.06 -1.07
C ALA A 88 12.34 -0.80 -0.37
N ALA A 89 12.04 -2.07 -0.11
CA ALA A 89 12.96 -2.98 0.56
C ALA A 89 13.83 -3.79 -0.40
N ASN A 90 13.30 -4.14 -1.58
CA ASN A 90 13.92 -5.10 -2.49
C ASN A 90 13.92 -4.69 -3.98
N ASP A 91 13.51 -3.45 -4.30
CA ASP A 91 13.48 -3.00 -5.69
C ASP A 91 14.44 -1.82 -5.91
N GLU A 92 15.64 -2.12 -6.43
CA GLU A 92 16.63 -1.12 -6.84
C GLU A 92 16.07 -0.17 -7.91
N LYS A 93 15.08 -0.57 -8.71
CA LYS A 93 14.45 0.31 -9.72
C LYS A 93 13.53 1.35 -9.08
N LEU A 94 13.09 1.14 -7.83
CA LEU A 94 12.33 2.13 -7.07
C LEU A 94 13.23 3.10 -6.29
N SER A 95 14.54 2.85 -6.20
CA SER A 95 15.50 3.74 -5.53
C SER A 95 15.51 5.17 -6.09
N ARG A 96 15.11 5.35 -7.36
CA ARG A 96 14.99 6.67 -8.02
C ARG A 96 13.85 7.53 -7.49
N TYR A 97 12.88 6.94 -6.78
CA TYR A 97 11.75 7.67 -6.24
C TYR A 97 12.08 8.23 -4.86
N ARG A 98 11.80 9.52 -4.66
CA ARG A 98 12.03 10.19 -3.38
C ARG A 98 11.01 9.82 -2.33
N LYS A 99 9.80 9.50 -2.77
CA LYS A 99 8.67 9.21 -1.89
C LYS A 99 7.75 8.18 -2.54
N ILE A 100 7.38 7.18 -1.76
CA ILE A 100 6.44 6.12 -2.14
C ILE A 100 5.26 6.25 -1.18
N VAL A 101 4.06 6.41 -1.73
CA VAL A 101 2.81 6.46 -0.96
C VAL A 101 1.87 5.39 -1.46
N VAL A 102 1.39 4.54 -0.55
CA VAL A 102 0.28 3.64 -0.83
C VAL A 102 -0.97 4.24 -0.19
N ILE A 103 -2.02 4.41 -0.98
CA ILE A 103 -3.31 4.94 -0.54
C ILE A 103 -4.32 3.82 -0.64
N ARG A 104 -4.80 3.35 0.50
CA ARG A 104 -5.90 2.39 0.56
C ARG A 104 -7.21 3.17 0.54
N LYS A 105 -7.95 3.00 -0.55
CA LYS A 105 -9.31 3.49 -0.75
C LYS A 105 -10.33 2.36 -0.50
N PRO A 106 -11.64 2.64 -0.47
CA PRO A 106 -12.64 1.60 -0.27
C PRO A 106 -12.62 0.48 -1.33
N TYR A 107 -12.35 0.83 -2.60
CA TYR A 107 -12.47 -0.09 -3.74
C TYR A 107 -11.18 -0.26 -4.54
N SER A 108 -10.10 0.41 -4.17
CA SER A 108 -8.83 0.35 -4.87
C SER A 108 -7.66 0.66 -3.95
N ILE A 109 -6.46 0.30 -4.40
CA ILE A 109 -5.20 0.71 -3.80
C ILE A 109 -4.44 1.52 -4.84
N THR A 110 -4.16 2.77 -4.52
CA THR A 110 -3.33 3.64 -5.37
C THR A 110 -1.90 3.62 -4.85
N LEU A 111 -0.93 3.34 -5.72
CA LEU A 111 0.48 3.52 -5.43
C LEU A 111 0.98 4.75 -6.18
N GLU A 112 1.48 5.73 -5.43
CA GLU A 112 2.09 6.95 -5.95
C GLU A 112 3.61 6.91 -5.75
N LEU A 113 4.35 7.05 -6.86
CA LEU A 113 5.81 7.05 -6.88
C LEU A 113 6.33 8.42 -7.32
N TYR A 114 6.82 9.22 -6.37
CA TYR A 114 7.27 10.58 -6.60
C TYR A 114 8.74 10.62 -7.04
N LEU A 115 9.01 11.36 -8.12
CA LEU A 115 10.33 11.66 -8.66
C LEU A 115 10.98 12.86 -7.96
N ALA A 116 12.21 13.19 -8.35
CA ALA A 116 12.98 14.28 -7.75
C ALA A 116 12.47 15.69 -8.10
N ASP A 117 11.71 15.80 -9.18
CA ASP A 117 11.12 17.01 -9.75
C ASP A 117 9.62 17.16 -9.39
N ASP A 118 9.16 16.48 -8.34
CA ASP A 118 7.78 16.41 -7.86
C ASP A 118 6.76 15.80 -8.83
N ASN A 119 7.19 15.34 -10.01
CA ASN A 119 6.36 14.49 -10.86
C ASN A 119 6.12 13.14 -10.18
N LYS A 120 4.98 12.48 -10.47
CA LYS A 120 4.66 11.17 -9.91
C LYS A 120 4.12 10.20 -10.93
N TYR A 121 4.42 8.92 -10.72
CA TYR A 121 3.70 7.83 -11.36
C TYR A 121 2.58 7.38 -10.45
N VAL A 122 1.40 7.17 -11.03
CA VAL A 122 0.23 6.70 -10.29
C VAL A 122 -0.19 5.36 -10.86
N HIS A 123 -0.24 4.36 -9.99
CA HIS A 123 -0.69 3.01 -10.29
C HIS A 123 -1.95 2.73 -9.48
N ASP A 124 -3.11 2.75 -10.13
CA ASP A 124 -4.38 2.43 -9.49
C ASP A 124 -4.66 0.93 -9.64
N LEU A 125 -4.66 0.20 -8.53
CA LEU A 125 -4.92 -1.24 -8.43
C LEU A 125 -6.37 -1.44 -7.98
N GLU A 126 -7.25 -1.88 -8.87
CA GLU A 126 -8.64 -2.16 -8.52
C GLU A 126 -8.72 -3.39 -7.62
N ILE A 127 -9.48 -3.31 -6.53
CA ILE A 127 -9.71 -4.44 -5.62
C ILE A 127 -11.01 -5.12 -6.02
N ASN A 128 -10.99 -6.46 -6.14
CA ASN A 128 -12.19 -7.29 -6.37
C ASN A 128 -12.92 -7.06 -7.72
N GLY A 129 -12.22 -6.59 -8.75
CA GLY A 129 -12.71 -6.60 -10.14
C GLY A 129 -12.73 -7.98 -10.79
#